data_AF-N8V7J7-F1
#
_entry.id   AF-N8V7J7-F1
#
_cell.length_a   1.000
_cell.length_b   1.000
_cell.length_c   1.000
_cell.angle_alpha   90.00
_cell.angle_beta   90.00
_cell.angle_gamma   90.00
#
_symmetry.space_group_name_H-M   'P 1'
#
loop_
_entity.id
_entity.type
_entity.pdbx_description
1 polymer ?
#
loop_
_entity_poly.entity_id
_entity_poly.type
_entity_poly.pdbx_seq_one_letter_code
_entity_poly.pdbx_strand_id
1 'polypeptide(L)' 'MNRFSQYMDGLSENSLRMMHDSIQRCLNEEDNLLSNQTKPYGIREHDDFRLQAEAIELEFTKQNISFDKINW' A
#
# COMPACT_ATOMS: atom_id res chain seq x y z
N MET A 1 -9.46 13.57 -5.28
CA MET A 1 -8.42 13.00 -6.15
C MET A 1 -7.24 12.66 -5.27
N ASN A 2 -6.87 11.38 -5.17
CA ASN A 2 -5.80 10.94 -4.29
C ASN A 2 -4.46 11.54 -4.78
N ARG A 3 -3.72 12.21 -3.89
CA ARG A 3 -2.50 12.96 -4.25
C ARG A 3 -1.40 12.06 -4.83
N PHE A 4 -1.46 10.75 -4.56
CA PHE A 4 -0.50 9.78 -5.03
C PHE A 4 -0.82 9.22 -6.42
N SER A 5 -2.07 9.35 -6.90
CA SER A 5 -2.48 8.79 -8.19
C SER A 5 -1.66 9.30 -9.38
N GLN A 6 -1.21 10.55 -9.33
CA GLN A 6 -0.34 11.13 -10.37
C GLN A 6 1.04 10.45 -10.47
N TYR A 7 1.51 9.82 -9.38
CA TYR A 7 2.81 9.15 -9.35
C TYR A 7 2.72 7.67 -9.75
N MET A 8 1.51 7.10 -9.75
CA MET A 8 1.28 5.70 -10.12
C MET A 8 1.02 5.54 -11.62
N ASP A 9 0.53 6.61 -12.27
CA ASP A 9 0.17 6.60 -13.69
C ASP A 9 1.39 6.26 -14.57
N GLY A 10 1.23 5.23 -15.40
CA GLY A 10 2.27 4.77 -16.32
C GLY A 10 3.42 3.95 -15.69
N LEU A 11 3.33 3.61 -14.41
CA LEU A 11 4.28 2.66 -13.80
C LEU A 11 4.05 1.24 -14.29
N SER A 12 5.14 0.46 -14.35
CA SER A 12 5.08 -0.95 -14.71
C SER A 12 4.38 -1.79 -13.63
N GLU A 13 3.74 -2.89 -14.03
CA GLU A 13 3.13 -3.86 -13.11
C GLU A 13 4.11 -4.29 -12.00
N ASN A 14 5.36 -4.59 -12.34
CA ASN A 14 6.38 -4.99 -11.37
C ASN A 14 6.63 -3.91 -10.31
N SER A 15 6.70 -2.65 -10.74
CA SER A 15 6.89 -1.52 -9.81
C SER A 15 5.68 -1.35 -8.89
N LEU A 16 4.46 -1.44 -9.44
CA LEU A 16 3.23 -1.36 -8.68
C LEU A 16 3.13 -2.50 -7.66
N ARG A 17 3.45 -3.73 -8.06
CA ARG A 17 3.49 -4.91 -7.18
C ARG A 17 4.51 -4.76 -6.07
N MET A 18 5.73 -4.34 -6.40
CA MET A 18 6.78 -4.13 -5.38
C MET A 18 6.34 -3.12 -4.32
N MET A 19 5.71 -2.01 -4.71
CA MET A 19 5.23 -1.01 -3.76
C MET A 19 4.05 -1.55 -2.94
N HIS A 20 3.08 -2.17 -3.59
CA HIS A 20 1.91 -2.76 -2.93
C HIS A 20 2.31 -3.82 -1.90
N ASP A 21 3.17 -4.76 -2.30
CA ASP A 21 3.66 -5.85 -1.46
C ASP A 21 4.49 -5.32 -0.29
N SER A 22 5.24 -4.24 -0.48
CA SER A 22 6.01 -3.61 0.60
C SER A 22 5.09 -3.02 1.67
N ILE A 23 4.02 -2.30 1.27
CA ILE A 23 3.02 -1.77 2.20
C ILE A 23 2.34 -2.92 2.95
N GLN A 24 1.93 -3.97 2.24
CA GLN A 24 1.30 -5.13 2.83
C GLN A 24 2.22 -5.86 3.82
N ARG A 25 3.52 -6.01 3.51
CA ARG A 25 4.51 -6.60 4.43
C ARG A 25 4.67 -5.78 5.69
N CYS A 26 4.89 -4.48 5.58
CA CYS A 26 5.04 -3.61 6.75
C CYS A 26 3.77 -3.62 7.61
N LEU A 27 2.58 -3.62 7.01
CA LEU A 27 1.30 -3.71 7.72
C LEU A 27 1.15 -5.05 8.45
N ASN A 28 1.48 -6.16 7.78
CA ASN A 28 1.47 -7.48 8.41
C ASN A 28 2.49 -7.57 9.55
N GLU A 29 3.69 -7.01 9.39
CA GLU A 29 4.68 -6.99 10.46
C GLU A 29 4.15 -6.24 11.69
N GLU A 30 3.55 -5.06 11.50
CA GLU A 30 3.00 -4.26 12.59
C GLU A 30 1.76 -4.88 13.24
N ASP A 31 0.86 -5.45 12.45
CA ASP A 31 -0.34 -6.11 12.96
C ASP A 31 -0.01 -7.37 13.79
N ASN A 32 1.17 -7.97 13.56
CA ASN A 32 1.68 -9.10 14.33
C ASN A 32 2.56 -8.69 15.52
N LEU A 33 2.87 -7.40 15.71
CA LEU A 33 3.61 -6.94 16.88
C LEU A 33 2.77 -7.13 18.14
N LEU A 34 3.42 -7.56 19.23
CA LEU A 34 2.77 -7.57 20.54
C LEU A 34 2.43 -6.14 20.94
N SER A 35 1.34 -5.95 21.68
CA SER A 35 0.77 -4.63 22.04
C SER A 35 1.74 -3.69 22.79
N ASN A 36 2.87 -4.21 23.26
CA ASN A 36 3.90 -3.49 24.01
C ASN A 36 5.18 -3.26 23.19
N GLN A 37 5.17 -3.52 21.88
CA GLN A 37 6.28 -3.26 20.97
C GLN A 37 6.02 -2.00 20.15
N THR A 38 7.07 -1.20 19.97
CA THR A 38 7.01 0.01 19.13
C THR A 38 6.76 -0.37 17.69
N LYS A 39 5.76 0.25 17.08
CA LYS A 39 5.47 0.15 15.64
C LYS A 39 6.56 0.89 14.85
N PRO A 40 7.41 0.20 14.08
CA PRO A 40 8.54 0.81 13.39
C PRO A 40 8.15 1.77 12.25
N TYR A 41 6.96 1.61 11.68
CA TYR A 41 6.50 2.31 10.48
C TYR A 41 5.24 3.15 10.71
N GLY A 42 4.44 2.83 11.72
CA GLY A 42 3.20 3.56 12.04
C GLY A 42 2.20 3.53 10.90
N ILE A 43 2.11 2.43 10.15
CA ILE A 43 1.33 2.38 8.89
C ILE A 43 -0.15 2.60 9.12
N ARG A 44 -0.69 2.11 10.24
CA ARG A 44 -2.07 2.35 10.65
C ARG A 44 -2.31 3.76 11.21
N GLU A 45 -1.24 4.46 11.58
CA GLU A 45 -1.29 5.78 12.25
C GLU A 45 -1.14 6.92 11.24
N HIS A 46 -0.55 6.64 10.08
CA HIS A 46 -0.36 7.59 9.00
C HIS A 46 -1.23 7.24 7.78
N ASP A 47 -2.24 8.09 7.52
CA ASP A 47 -3.15 7.98 6.36
C ASP A 47 -2.43 7.95 5.01
N ASP A 48 -1.19 8.45 4.96
CA ASP A 48 -0.38 8.50 3.74
C ASP A 48 -0.14 7.12 3.14
N PHE A 49 0.06 6.08 3.95
CA PHE A 49 0.24 4.71 3.47
C PHE A 49 -1.05 4.15 2.87
N ARG A 50 -2.20 4.45 3.50
CA ARG A 50 -3.52 4.09 2.97
C ARG A 50 -3.78 4.75 1.63
N LEU A 51 -3.55 6.05 1.54
CA LEU A 51 -3.69 6.79 0.29
C LEU A 51 -2.72 6.27 -0.77
N GLN A 52 -1.48 5.95 -0.42
CA GLN A 52 -0.54 5.39 -1.39
C GLN A 52 -1.01 4.03 -1.92
N ALA A 53 -1.48 3.13 -1.04
CA ALA A 53 -2.02 1.83 -1.45
C ALA A 53 -3.26 1.98 -2.34
N GLU A 54 -4.24 2.81 -1.95
CA GLU A 54 -5.43 3.07 -2.76
C GLU A 54 -5.07 3.59 -4.16
N ALA A 55 -4.03 4.43 -4.27
CA ALA A 55 -3.56 4.92 -5.56
C ALA A 55 -2.95 3.81 -6.42
N ILE A 56 -2.22 2.87 -5.81
CA ILE A 56 -1.65 1.70 -6.49
C ILE A 56 -2.76 0.74 -6.94
N GLU A 57 -3.71 0.43 -6.07
CA GLU A 57 -4.87 -0.44 -6.36
C GLU A 57 -5.75 0.12 -7.48
N LEU A 58 -5.92 1.45 -7.50
CA LEU A 58 -6.61 2.13 -8.60
C LEU A 58 -5.86 1.91 -9.92
N GLU A 59 -4.53 2.02 -9.91
CA GLU A 59 -3.71 1.82 -11.10
C GLU A 59 -3.73 0.37 -11.58
N PHE A 60 -3.67 -0.62 -10.67
CA PHE A 60 -3.89 -2.02 -11.03
C PHE A 60 -5.24 -2.24 -11.69
N THR A 61 -6.30 -1.61 -11.15
CA THR A 61 -7.64 -1.69 -11.73
C THR A 61 -7.68 -1.10 -13.13
N LYS A 62 -7.06 0.06 -13.36
CA LYS A 62 -6.98 0.67 -14.70
C LYS A 62 -6.24 -0.22 -15.70
N GLN A 63 -5.17 -0.87 -15.26
CA GLN A 63 -4.34 -1.75 -16.09
C GLN A 63 -4.91 -3.18 -16.20
N ASN A 64 -6.05 -3.49 -15.57
CA ASN A 64 -6.65 -4.83 -15.47
C ASN A 64 -5.72 -5.89 -14.87
N ILE A 65 -4.88 -5.49 -13.91
CA ILE A 65 -3.97 -6.37 -13.18
C ILE A 65 -4.71 -6.95 -11.97
N SER A 66 -4.60 -8.25 -11.73
CA SER A 66 -5.17 -8.89 -10.53
C SER A 66 -4.28 -8.64 -9.31
N PHE A 67 -4.89 -8.24 -8.20
CA PHE A 67 -4.24 -7.97 -6.92
C PHE A 67 -5.18 -8.31 -5.75
N ASP A 68 -4.60 -8.57 -4.59
CA ASP A 68 -5.34 -8.73 -3.34
C ASP A 68 -5.42 -7.39 -2.63
N LYS A 69 -6.64 -6.91 -2.38
CA LYS A 69 -6.85 -5.62 -1.74
C LYS A 69 -6.33 -5.62 -0.29
N ILE A 70 -5.62 -4.56 0.11
CA ILE A 70 -5.16 -4.43 1.51
C ILE A 70 -6.34 -4.10 2.42
N ASN A 71 -6.44 -4.80 3.55
CA ASN A 71 -7.47 -4.56 4.57
C ASN A 71 -7.01 -3.48 5.57
N TRP A 72 -7.55 -2.28 5.42
CA TRP A 72 -7.29 -1.10 6.26
C TRP A 72 -8.10 -1.07 7.56
#